data_AF-A0A7V3BXC7-F1
#
_entry.id   AF-A0A7V3BXC7-F1
#
_cell.length_a   1.000
_cell.length_b   1.000
_cell.length_c   1.000
_cell.angle_alpha   90.00
_cell.angle_beta   90.00
_cell.angle_gamma   90.00
#
_symmetry.space_group_name_H-M   'P 1'
#
loop_
_entity.id
_entity.type
_entity.pdbx_description
1 polymer ?
#
loop_
_entity_poly.entity_id
_entity_poly.type
_entity_poly.pdbx_seq_one_letter_code
_entity_poly.pdbx_strand_id
1 'polypeptide(L)'
;MAQRFDFPVISDVNKDGRDAPVGLRDAEVGAPVVREETLFEDRGRWDPDPDPVGSVYLELVKTPNPERVLLTATFEFRSDESVVVKGVVGWDGSEITGGRVAVISGTGKFQGRSGHVRLEVRNPKRWG
;
A
#
# COMPACT_ATOMS: atom_id res chain seq x y z
N MET A 1 -20.78 -13.14 5.81
CA MET A 1 -19.81 -13.74 4.88
C MET A 1 -18.64 -12.78 4.76
N ALA A 2 -17.43 -13.18 5.19
CA ALA A 2 -16.24 -12.36 4.99
C ALA A 2 -15.91 -12.34 3.48
N GLN A 3 -15.71 -11.15 2.89
CA GLN A 3 -15.16 -11.04 1.55
C GLN A 3 -13.75 -11.64 1.59
N ARG A 4 -13.60 -12.79 0.93
CA ARG A 4 -12.30 -13.46 0.79
C ARG A 4 -11.55 -12.71 -0.29
N PHE A 5 -10.73 -11.73 0.10
CA PHE A 5 -9.82 -11.09 -0.84
C PHE A 5 -8.79 -12.13 -1.28
N ASP A 6 -8.43 -12.14 -2.57
CA ASP A 6 -7.30 -12.96 -3.05
C ASP A 6 -5.95 -12.45 -2.52
N PHE A 7 -5.96 -11.29 -1.85
CA PHE A 7 -4.80 -10.55 -1.38
C PHE A 7 -5.12 -9.71 -0.11
N PRO A 8 -5.43 -10.34 1.04
CA PRO A 8 -5.81 -9.63 2.26
C PRO A 8 -4.54 -9.28 3.06
N VAL A 9 -3.84 -8.22 2.68
CA VAL A 9 -2.69 -7.72 3.45
C VAL A 9 -2.94 -6.30 3.96
N ILE A 10 -2.40 -6.02 5.14
CA ILE A 10 -2.35 -4.69 5.75
C ILE A 10 -0.88 -4.29 5.76
N SER A 11 -0.57 -3.09 5.29
CA SER A 11 0.72 -2.47 5.57
C SER A 11 0.62 -1.60 6.81
N ASP A 12 1.63 -1.65 7.68
CA ASP A 12 1.81 -0.69 8.78
C ASP A 12 3.18 -0.03 8.61
N VAL A 13 3.25 1.26 8.96
CA VAL A 13 4.51 1.98 8.96
C VAL A 13 5.38 1.33 10.04
N ASN A 14 6.60 0.94 9.68
CA ASN A 14 7.53 0.37 10.64
C ASN A 14 7.63 1.29 11.86
N LYS A 15 7.49 0.73 13.08
CA LYS A 15 7.60 1.49 14.34
C LYS A 15 8.94 2.23 14.46
N ASP A 16 9.95 1.83 13.69
CA ASP A 16 11.25 2.50 13.61
C ASP A 16 11.27 3.73 12.69
N GLY A 17 10.15 4.03 12.01
CA GLY A 17 9.74 5.35 11.53
C GLY A 17 10.86 6.21 10.97
N ARG A 18 11.79 5.64 10.19
CA ARG A 18 12.76 6.46 9.47
C ARG A 18 12.00 7.06 8.30
N ASP A 19 11.47 8.23 8.59
CA ASP A 19 10.88 9.19 7.69
C ASP A 19 11.50 9.08 6.31
N ALA A 20 10.67 8.90 5.29
CA ALA A 20 11.08 9.36 3.97
C ALA A 20 11.55 10.82 4.17
N PRO A 21 12.77 11.18 3.71
CA PRO A 21 13.39 12.48 4.03
C PRO A 21 12.52 13.68 3.62
N VAL A 22 11.55 13.44 2.74
CA VAL A 22 10.45 14.36 2.40
C VAL A 22 9.14 13.58 2.43
N GLY A 23 8.17 14.03 3.23
CA GLY A 23 6.82 13.50 3.21
C GLY A 23 6.06 13.92 1.95
N LEU A 24 5.06 13.15 1.54
CA LEU A 24 4.24 13.47 0.36
C LEU A 24 3.59 14.87 0.41
N ARG A 25 3.30 15.34 1.62
CA ARG A 25 2.77 16.69 1.87
C ARG A 25 3.71 17.78 1.35
N ASP A 26 4.99 17.65 1.66
CA ASP A 26 6.03 18.64 1.38
C ASP A 26 6.70 18.44 0.01
N ALA A 27 6.39 17.33 -0.67
CA ALA A 27 6.88 17.05 -2.01
C ALA A 27 6.28 18.01 -3.07
N GLU A 28 7.12 18.35 -4.05
CA GLU A 28 6.70 19.06 -5.25
C GLU A 28 5.85 18.17 -6.16
N VAL A 29 5.01 18.79 -6.99
CA VAL A 29 4.24 18.06 -8.01
C VAL A 29 5.20 17.36 -8.97
N GLY A 30 4.98 16.07 -9.20
CA GLY A 30 5.84 15.24 -10.05
C GLY A 30 7.07 14.65 -9.36
N ALA A 31 7.43 15.10 -8.15
CA ALA A 31 8.52 14.51 -7.39
C ALA A 31 8.07 13.17 -6.75
N PRO A 32 8.85 12.08 -6.91
CA PRO A 32 8.54 10.81 -6.27
C PRO A 32 8.90 10.84 -4.78
N VAL A 33 8.00 10.29 -3.97
CA VAL A 33 8.22 9.99 -2.56
C VAL A 33 8.16 8.48 -2.41
N VAL A 34 9.25 7.89 -1.93
CA VAL A 34 9.37 6.45 -1.74
C VAL A 34 9.24 6.10 -0.26
N ARG A 35 8.49 5.05 0.04
CA ARG A 35 8.32 4.49 1.39
C ARG A 35 8.42 2.98 1.35
N GLU A 36 8.89 2.39 2.43
CA GLU A 36 8.84 0.95 2.64
C GLU A 36 8.02 0.68 3.90
N GLU A 37 7.06 -0.23 3.80
CA GLU A 37 6.18 -0.62 4.88
C GLU A 37 6.22 -2.14 5.05
N THR A 38 5.97 -2.62 6.26
CA THR A 38 5.89 -4.06 6.52
C THR A 38 4.48 -4.56 6.27
N LEU A 39 4.38 -5.73 5.64
CA LEU A 39 3.10 -6.39 5.35
C LEU A 39 2.75 -7.40 6.43
N PHE A 40 1.48 -7.39 6.81
CA PHE A 40 0.84 -8.34 7.71
C PHE A 40 -0.40 -8.93 7.05
N GLU A 41 -0.79 -10.13 7.46
CA GLU A 41 -2.03 -10.77 6.99
C GLU A 41 -3.27 -10.10 7.62
N ASP A 42 -4.25 -9.68 6.80
CA ASP A 42 -5.56 -9.22 7.30
C ASP A 42 -6.40 -10.42 7.72
N ARG A 43 -6.40 -10.70 9.02
CA ARG A 43 -7.23 -11.75 9.64
C ARG A 43 -8.61 -11.25 10.05
N GLY A 44 -8.97 -10.01 9.71
CA GLY A 44 -10.24 -9.37 10.07
C GLY A 44 -10.37 -8.99 11.55
N ARG A 45 -9.33 -9.24 12.36
CA ARG A 45 -9.23 -8.82 13.77
C ARG A 45 -7.84 -8.25 14.03
N TRP A 46 -7.76 -7.26 14.91
CA TRP A 46 -6.48 -6.73 15.36
C TRP A 46 -5.70 -7.79 16.13
N ASP A 47 -4.43 -7.95 15.76
CA ASP A 47 -3.45 -8.79 16.44
C ASP A 47 -2.34 -7.85 16.92
N PRO A 48 -2.03 -7.79 18.24
CA PRO A 48 -1.00 -6.90 18.75
C PRO A 48 0.43 -7.33 18.38
N ASP A 49 0.63 -8.59 17.97
CA ASP A 49 1.94 -9.14 17.60
C ASP A 49 1.84 -10.03 16.35
N PRO A 50 1.47 -9.45 15.18
CA PRO A 50 1.28 -10.22 13.97
C PRO A 50 2.62 -10.60 13.34
N ASP A 51 2.75 -11.85 12.90
CA ASP A 51 3.89 -12.28 12.09
C ASP A 51 3.89 -11.55 10.74
N PRO A 52 4.99 -10.87 10.37
CA PRO A 52 5.08 -10.22 9.07
C PRO A 52 5.12 -11.24 7.93
N VAL A 53 4.43 -10.94 6.84
CA VAL A 53 4.33 -11.79 5.64
C VAL A 53 5.18 -11.27 4.48
N GLY A 54 5.72 -10.06 4.59
CA GLY A 54 6.49 -9.41 3.54
C GLY A 54 6.73 -7.92 3.79
N SER A 55 7.05 -7.20 2.72
CA SER A 55 7.16 -5.74 2.68
C SER A 55 6.48 -5.18 1.44
N VAL A 56 6.14 -3.89 1.48
CA VAL A 56 5.66 -3.16 0.31
C VAL A 56 6.49 -1.90 0.13
N TYR A 57 6.99 -1.73 -1.09
CA TYR A 57 7.62 -0.50 -1.55
C TYR A 57 6.57 0.36 -2.25
N LEU A 58 6.33 1.54 -1.71
CA LEU A 58 5.39 2.52 -2.23
C LEU A 58 6.16 3.65 -2.90
N GLU A 59 5.88 3.89 -4.17
CA GLU A 59 6.29 5.10 -4.88
C GLU A 59 5.04 5.96 -5.09
N LEU A 60 5.06 7.16 -4.51
CA LEU A 60 3.96 8.11 -4.52
C LEU A 60 4.40 9.37 -5.28
N VAL A 61 3.64 9.76 -6.29
CA VAL A 61 3.89 10.99 -7.05
C VAL A 61 2.69 11.92 -6.93
N LYS A 62 2.94 13.11 -6.39
CA LYS A 62 1.92 14.15 -6.27
C LYS A 62 1.50 14.61 -7.65
N THR A 63 0.19 14.58 -7.92
CA THR A 63 -0.34 15.05 -9.20
C THR A 63 -0.66 16.55 -9.14
N PRO A 64 -0.86 17.23 -10.29
CA PRO A 64 -1.39 18.60 -10.28
C PRO A 64 -2.77 18.74 -9.63
N ASN A 65 -3.53 17.64 -9.51
CA ASN A 65 -4.77 17.63 -8.74
C ASN A 65 -4.44 17.38 -7.25
N PRO A 66 -4.75 18.32 -6.35
CA PRO A 66 -4.39 18.21 -4.94
C PRO A 66 -5.14 17.08 -4.19
N GLU A 67 -6.15 16.46 -4.78
CA GLU A 67 -6.90 15.34 -4.18
C GLU A 67 -6.45 13.97 -4.71
N ARG A 68 -5.41 13.93 -5.56
CA ARG A 68 -4.99 12.74 -6.30
C ARG A 68 -3.48 12.54 -6.26
N VAL A 69 -3.09 11.29 -6.08
CA VAL A 69 -1.70 10.83 -6.07
C VAL A 69 -1.58 9.63 -7.01
N LEU A 70 -0.51 9.60 -7.81
CA LEU A 70 -0.15 8.40 -8.55
C LEU A 70 0.60 7.47 -7.59
N LEU A 71 0.12 6.24 -7.46
CA LEU A 71 0.73 5.19 -6.65
C LEU A 71 1.28 4.10 -7.55
N THR A 72 2.52 3.70 -7.30
CA THR A 72 3.03 2.38 -7.64
C THR A 72 3.35 1.66 -6.33
N ALA A 73 2.82 0.44 -6.15
CA ALA A 73 3.11 -0.38 -4.98
C ALA A 73 3.67 -1.73 -5.43
N THR A 74 4.85 -2.07 -4.95
CA THR A 74 5.52 -3.35 -5.17
C THR A 74 5.48 -4.14 -3.87
N PHE A 75 4.67 -5.19 -3.85
CA PHE A 75 4.56 -6.09 -2.72
C PHE A 75 5.55 -7.23 -2.89
N GLU A 76 6.37 -7.48 -1.88
CA GLU A 76 7.31 -8.60 -1.81
C GLU A 76 6.95 -9.50 -0.63
N PHE A 77 6.73 -10.79 -0.91
CA PHE A 77 6.35 -11.77 0.09
C PHE A 77 7.54 -12.61 0.53
N ARG A 78 7.51 -13.10 1.77
CA ARG A 78 8.50 -14.06 2.29
C ARG A 78 8.56 -15.39 1.52
N SER A 79 7.58 -15.67 0.66
CA SER A 79 7.54 -16.81 -0.24
C SER A 79 8.30 -16.59 -1.55
N ASP A 80 9.10 -15.51 -1.67
CA ASP A 80 9.77 -15.06 -2.90
C ASP A 80 8.80 -14.72 -4.06
N GLU A 81 7.53 -14.48 -3.73
CA GLU A 81 6.49 -14.03 -4.66
C GLU A 81 6.36 -12.50 -4.60
N SER A 82 5.97 -11.88 -5.69
CA SER A 82 5.72 -10.44 -5.72
C SER A 82 4.52 -10.08 -6.59
N VAL A 83 3.95 -8.90 -6.33
CA VAL A 83 2.95 -8.28 -7.21
C VAL A 83 3.17 -6.78 -7.26
N VAL A 84 3.08 -6.21 -8.46
CA VAL A 84 3.16 -4.77 -8.68
C VAL A 84 1.77 -4.28 -9.07
N VAL A 85 1.30 -3.26 -8.36
CA VAL A 85 0.07 -2.55 -8.70
C VAL A 85 0.35 -1.07 -8.95
N LYS A 86 -0.45 -0.46 -9.82
CA LYS A 86 -0.32 0.96 -10.15
C LYS A 86 -1.67 1.60 -10.38
N GLY A 87 -1.84 2.84 -9.93
CA GLY A 87 -3.05 3.59 -10.22
C GLY A 87 -3.09 4.95 -9.54
N VAL A 88 -4.17 5.68 -9.78
CA VAL A 88 -4.43 6.96 -9.11
C VAL A 88 -5.31 6.68 -7.89
N VAL A 89 -4.85 7.16 -6.74
CA VAL A 89 -5.54 7.03 -5.45
C VAL A 89 -5.96 8.42 -4.94
N GLY A 90 -6.94 8.45 -4.03
CA GLY A 90 -7.34 9.67 -3.35
C GLY A 90 -6.30 10.09 -2.30
N TRP A 91 -6.20 11.39 -2.07
CA TRP A 91 -5.34 12.00 -1.06
C TRP A 91 -6.07 13.18 -0.42
N ASP A 92 -6.04 13.31 0.90
CA ASP A 92 -6.74 14.38 1.63
C ASP A 92 -5.81 15.52 2.10
N GLY A 93 -4.55 15.50 1.65
CA GLY A 93 -3.51 16.44 2.10
C GLY A 93 -2.59 15.85 3.18
N SER A 94 -2.98 14.75 3.80
CA SER A 94 -2.21 14.06 4.84
C SER A 94 -1.99 12.59 4.51
N GLU A 95 -3.04 11.88 4.12
CA GLU A 95 -3.04 10.42 3.95
C GLU A 95 -3.73 10.02 2.64
N ILE A 96 -3.37 8.83 2.16
CA ILE A 96 -4.07 8.21 1.04
C ILE A 96 -5.46 7.79 1.53
N THR A 97 -6.51 8.07 0.77
CA THR A 97 -7.89 7.74 1.18
C THR A 97 -8.42 6.45 0.54
N GLY A 98 -7.57 5.77 -0.24
CA GLY A 98 -7.91 4.56 -0.96
C GLY A 98 -8.07 4.77 -2.47
N GLY A 99 -8.44 3.70 -3.17
CA GLY A 99 -8.65 3.76 -4.61
C GLY A 99 -8.73 2.39 -5.25
N ARG A 100 -8.67 2.37 -6.59
CA ARG A 100 -8.63 1.15 -7.37
C ARG A 100 -7.38 1.17 -8.24
N VAL A 101 -6.49 0.21 -8.03
CA VAL A 101 -5.20 0.12 -8.70
C VAL A 101 -5.16 -1.11 -9.61
N ALA A 102 -4.53 -0.99 -10.77
CA ALA A 102 -4.39 -2.10 -11.71
C ALA A 102 -3.21 -2.99 -11.30
N VAL A 103 -3.36 -4.31 -11.47
CA VAL A 103 -2.23 -5.25 -11.39
C VAL A 103 -1.42 -5.12 -12.68
N ILE A 104 -0.13 -4.83 -12.53
CA ILE A 104 0.79 -4.59 -13.64
C ILE A 104 1.63 -5.83 -13.93
N SER A 105 2.13 -6.47 -12.86
CA SER A 105 2.94 -7.68 -12.96
C SER A 105 2.88 -8.46 -11.65
N GLY A 106 3.35 -9.70 -11.71
CA GLY A 106 3.53 -10.53 -10.53
C GLY A 106 4.38 -11.76 -10.85
N THR A 107 4.93 -12.37 -9.80
CA THR A 107 5.72 -13.61 -9.86
C THR A 107 5.02 -14.72 -9.07
N GLY A 108 5.52 -15.96 -9.17
CA GLY A 108 4.96 -17.11 -8.46
C GLY A 108 3.45 -17.28 -8.74
N LYS A 109 2.63 -17.40 -7.70
CA LYS A 109 1.16 -17.53 -7.85
C LYS A 109 0.45 -16.32 -8.46
N PHE A 110 1.13 -15.18 -8.57
CA PHE A 110 0.61 -13.95 -9.18
C PHE A 110 1.01 -13.80 -10.66
N GLN A 111 1.85 -14.69 -11.18
CA GLN A 111 2.27 -14.63 -12.58
C GLN A 111 1.08 -14.70 -13.54
N GLY A 112 1.05 -13.80 -14.52
CA GLY A 112 0.00 -13.72 -15.53
C GLY A 112 -1.36 -13.22 -15.02
N ARG A 113 -1.48 -12.87 -13.73
CA ARG A 113 -2.71 -12.25 -13.22
C ARG A 113 -2.87 -10.84 -13.76
N SER A 114 -4.11 -10.49 -14.05
CA SER A 114 -4.52 -9.15 -14.46
C SER A 114 -5.82 -8.78 -13.74
N GLY A 115 -6.10 -7.48 -13.66
CA GLY A 115 -7.30 -6.96 -13.01
C GLY A 115 -7.02 -5.75 -12.15
N HIS A 116 -7.88 -5.52 -11.17
CA HIS A 116 -7.79 -4.36 -10.29
C HIS A 116 -7.93 -4.77 -8.83
N VAL A 117 -7.09 -4.19 -7.98
CA VAL A 117 -7.13 -4.31 -6.52
C VAL A 117 -7.76 -3.05 -5.94
N ARG A 118 -8.58 -3.22 -4.91
CA ARG A 118 -9.10 -2.10 -4.12
C ARG A 118 -8.14 -1.81 -2.99
N LEU A 119 -7.68 -0.57 -2.89
CA LEU A 119 -6.88 -0.07 -1.78
C LEU A 119 -7.82 0.64 -0.80
N GLU A 120 -7.72 0.28 0.47
CA GLU A 120 -8.48 0.87 1.57
C GLU A 120 -7.51 1.28 2.67
N VAL A 121 -7.76 2.45 3.27
CA VAL A 121 -7.08 2.85 4.50
C VAL A 121 -8.03 2.61 5.66
N ARG A 122 -7.55 1.88 6.66
CA ARG A 122 -8.30 1.52 7.86
C ARG A 122 -7.45 1.91 9.08
N ASN A 123 -8.09 2.35 10.15
CA ASN A 123 -7.46 2.48 11.47
C ASN A 123 -7.85 1.25 12.32
N PRO A 124 -7.13 0.10 12.19
CA PRO A 124 -7.49 -1.12 12.90
C PRO A 124 -7.29 -1.01 14.42
N LYS A 125 -6.46 -0.07 14.88
CA LYS A 125 -6.23 0.21 16.30
C LYS A 125 -7.42 0.91 16.97
N ARG A 126 -8.40 1.40 16.19
CA ARG A 126 -9.59 2.14 16.65
C ARG A 126 -9.26 3.29 17.61
N TRP A 127 -8.11 3.92 17.46
CA TRP A 127 -7.79 5.10 18.24
C TRP A 127 -8.73 6.23 17.81
N GLY A 128 -9.48 6.76 18.78
CA GLY A 128 -10.32 7.95 18.69
C GLY A 128 -9.96 8.90 19.83
#